data_AF-A0A8A5UGT0-F1
#
_entry.id   AF-A0A8A5UGT0-F1
#
_cell.length_a   1.000
_cell.length_b   1.000
_cell.length_c   1.000
_cell.angle_alpha   90.00
_cell.angle_beta   90.00
_cell.angle_gamma   90.00
#
_symmetry.space_group_name_H-M   'P 1'
#
loop_
_entity.id
_entity.type
_entity.pdbx_description
1 polymer ?
#
loop_
_entity_poly.entity_id
_entity_poly.type
_entity_poly.pdbx_seq_one_letter_code
_entity_poly.pdbx_strand_id
1 'polypeptide(L)'
;MSIRFLSAAEKLDLVTEYLGLQQGQKGAWLKEHGIAPHSMLALRRQYFAGDLDRGLLPRKIDDMPENSAARLLQLEKLLVHRDEEITRLEGELDKARQVNDVLGKAIRLVERLSDPDEPTHNEKSS
;
A
#
# COMPACT_ATOMS: atom_id res chain seq x y z
N MET A 1 13.63 27.85 11.21
CA MET A 1 12.35 27.22 11.64
C MET A 1 12.66 26.12 12.66
N SER A 2 11.88 25.99 13.74
CA SER A 2 12.16 24.98 14.78
C SER A 2 11.39 23.68 14.48
N ILE A 3 12.10 22.71 13.90
CA ILE A 3 11.57 21.41 13.42
C ILE A 3 10.93 20.57 14.55
N ARG A 4 11.26 20.90 15.81
CA ARG A 4 10.75 20.19 16.98
C ARG A 4 9.23 20.25 17.13
N PHE A 5 8.56 21.24 16.53
CA PHE A 5 7.11 21.44 16.63
C PHE A 5 6.31 20.89 15.45
N LEU A 6 6.97 20.35 14.42
CA LEU A 6 6.27 19.76 13.29
C LEU A 6 5.69 18.39 13.66
N SER A 7 4.49 18.09 13.17
CA SER A 7 3.87 16.78 13.23
C SER A 7 4.70 15.73 12.48
N ALA A 8 4.45 14.45 12.73
CA ALA A 8 5.14 13.38 12.03
C ALA A 8 4.88 13.41 10.51
N ALA A 9 3.66 13.74 10.10
CA ALA A 9 3.27 13.90 8.70
C ALA A 9 4.04 15.04 8.01
N GLU A 10 4.09 16.23 8.63
CA GLU A 10 4.84 17.37 8.07
C GLU A 10 6.34 17.09 7.98
N LYS A 11 6.89 16.35 8.95
CA LYS A 11 8.30 15.92 8.90
C LYS A 11 8.54 14.90 7.80
N LEU A 12 7.59 14.00 7.55
CA LEU A 12 7.65 13.03 6.47
C LEU A 12 7.67 13.74 5.12
N ASP A 13 6.75 14.66 4.89
CA ASP A 13 6.66 15.43 3.65
C ASP A 13 7.98 16.18 3.36
N LEU A 14 8.53 16.88 4.36
CA LEU A 14 9.80 17.60 4.23
C LEU A 14 10.98 16.67 3.89
N VAL A 15 11.04 15.47 4.50
CA VAL A 15 12.13 14.53 4.24
C VAL A 15 11.98 13.92 2.84
N THR A 16 10.76 13.56 2.45
CA THR A 16 10.46 12.99 1.13
C THR A 16 10.80 13.97 0.02
N GLU A 17 10.39 15.24 0.17
CA GLU A 17 10.74 16.32 -0.76
C GLU A 17 12.27 16.49 -0.84
N TYR A 18 12.94 16.61 0.30
CA TYR A 18 14.41 16.76 0.36
C TYR A 18 15.16 15.59 -0.28
N LEU A 19 14.66 14.35 -0.15
CA LEU A 19 15.26 13.17 -0.76
C LEU A 19 15.04 13.12 -2.28
N GLY A 20 13.94 13.68 -2.78
CA GLY A 20 13.62 13.77 -4.21
C GLY A 20 14.42 14.84 -4.98
N LEU A 21 15.06 15.78 -4.30
CA LEU A 21 15.84 16.86 -4.92
C LEU A 21 17.08 16.34 -5.67
N GLN A 22 17.36 16.95 -6.82
CA GLN A 22 18.57 16.68 -7.59
C GLN A 22 19.85 17.14 -6.85
N GLN A 23 20.99 16.56 -7.23
CA GLN A 23 22.29 16.93 -6.69
C GLN A 23 22.54 18.44 -6.89
N GLY A 24 22.98 19.12 -5.82
CA GLY A 24 23.22 20.57 -5.82
C GLY A 24 22.04 21.45 -5.38
N GLN A 25 20.80 20.95 -5.40
CA GLN A 25 19.62 21.76 -5.03
C GLN A 25 19.33 21.74 -3.51
N LYS A 26 19.81 20.70 -2.82
CA LYS A 26 19.57 20.45 -1.39
C LYS A 26 19.99 21.61 -0.48
N GLY A 27 21.11 22.27 -0.78
CA GLY A 27 21.59 23.40 0.03
C GLY A 27 20.70 24.64 -0.06
N ALA A 28 20.22 24.98 -1.26
CA ALA A 28 19.32 26.10 -1.48
C ALA A 28 17.95 25.83 -0.83
N TRP A 29 17.42 24.63 -1.01
CA TRP A 29 16.14 24.21 -0.43
C TRP A 29 16.15 24.28 1.11
N LEU A 30 17.23 23.83 1.76
CA LEU A 30 17.38 23.94 3.22
C LEU A 30 17.34 25.39 3.70
N LYS A 31 17.93 26.30 2.91
CA LYS A 31 17.96 27.73 3.22
C LYS A 31 16.59 28.37 3.07
N GLU A 32 15.84 28.03 2.01
CA GLU A 32 14.46 28.49 1.80
C GLU A 32 13.53 28.03 2.93
N HIS A 33 13.65 26.77 3.35
CA HIS A 33 12.83 26.22 4.44
C HIS A 33 13.33 26.63 5.84
N GLY A 34 14.44 27.35 5.92
CA GLY A 34 15.05 27.74 7.19
C GLY A 34 15.41 26.56 8.09
N ILE A 35 15.79 25.43 7.46
CA ILE A 35 16.15 24.17 8.12
C ILE A 35 17.66 24.07 8.19
N ALA A 36 18.21 23.86 9.39
CA ALA A 36 19.63 23.66 9.53
C ALA A 36 20.04 22.26 9.01
N PRO A 37 21.20 22.11 8.34
CA PRO A 37 21.64 20.84 7.77
C PRO A 37 21.68 19.68 8.78
N HIS A 38 22.11 19.95 10.01
CA HIS A 38 22.15 18.96 11.09
C HIS A 38 20.75 18.51 11.52
N SER A 39 19.75 19.39 11.45
CA SER A 39 18.37 19.04 11.77
C SER A 39 17.74 18.18 10.68
N MET A 40 18.01 18.47 9.40
CA MET A 40 17.60 17.59 8.29
C MET A 40 18.30 16.23 8.35
N LEU A 41 19.58 16.19 8.75
CA LEU A 41 20.28 14.92 8.98
C LEU A 41 19.59 14.08 10.07
N ALA A 42 19.18 14.71 11.18
CA ALA A 42 18.44 14.04 12.24
C ALA A 42 17.07 13.53 11.77
N LEU A 43 16.32 14.34 11.01
CA LEU A 43 15.04 13.94 10.43
C LEU A 43 15.18 12.74 9.49
N ARG A 44 16.16 12.76 8.60
CA ARG A 44 16.45 11.63 7.70
C ARG A 44 16.74 10.36 8.48
N ARG A 45 17.49 10.46 9.59
CA ARG A 45 17.77 9.31 10.47
C ARG A 45 16.50 8.75 11.11
N GLN A 46 15.61 9.62 11.59
CA GLN A 46 14.30 9.22 12.13
C GLN A 46 13.41 8.59 11.06
N TYR A 47 13.40 9.16 9.85
CA TYR A 47 12.68 8.62 8.69
C TYR A 47 13.14 7.20 8.36
N PHE A 48 14.45 6.97 8.23
CA PHE A 48 14.99 5.64 7.92
C PHE A 48 14.84 4.64 9.07
N ALA A 49 14.75 5.11 10.31
CA ALA A 49 14.47 4.27 11.46
C ALA A 49 12.98 3.93 11.63
N GLY A 50 12.08 4.57 10.84
CA GLY A 50 10.63 4.44 11.01
C GLY A 50 10.11 5.09 12.30
N ASP A 51 10.87 6.00 12.91
CA ASP A 51 10.63 6.53 14.25
C ASP A 51 10.29 8.03 14.24
N LEU A 52 9.75 8.52 13.12
CA LEU A 52 9.30 9.90 12.95
C LEU A 52 8.18 10.28 13.92
N ASP A 53 7.36 9.30 14.31
CA ASP A 53 6.22 9.48 15.22
C ASP A 53 6.64 9.62 16.68
N ARG A 54 7.68 8.89 17.13
CA ARG A 54 8.14 8.96 18.53
C ARG A 54 9.22 10.01 18.74
N GLY A 55 9.79 10.55 17.65
CA GLY A 55 10.86 11.55 17.70
C GLY A 55 12.16 11.03 18.34
N LEU A 56 12.31 9.70 18.47
CA LEU A 56 13.47 9.08 19.08
C LEU A 56 14.57 8.93 18.03
N LEU A 57 15.77 9.39 18.36
CA LEU A 57 16.95 9.10 17.56
C LEU A 57 17.53 7.77 18.05
N PRO A 58 17.72 6.77 17.16
CA PRO A 58 18.36 5.52 17.55
C PRO A 58 19.74 5.78 18.15
N ARG A 59 20.00 5.18 19.32
CA ARG A 59 21.21 5.44 20.15
C ARG A 59 22.52 4.97 19.52
N LYS A 60 22.45 4.07 18.53
CA LYS A 60 23.57 3.60 17.71
C LYS A 60 23.12 3.51 16.26
N ILE A 61 23.76 4.28 15.38
CA ILE A 61 23.63 4.18 13.92
C ILE A 61 25.04 4.39 13.37
N ASP A 62 25.97 3.51 13.74
CA ASP A 62 27.35 3.65 13.28
C ASP A 62 27.53 3.14 11.83
N ASP A 63 26.56 2.39 11.29
CA ASP A 63 26.69 1.77 9.96
C ASP A 63 25.40 1.86 9.11
N MET A 64 24.79 3.05 8.97
CA MET A 64 23.78 3.21 7.92
C MET A 64 24.46 3.72 6.65
N PRO A 65 24.72 2.86 5.64
CA PRO A 65 25.33 3.31 4.41
C PRO A 65 24.41 4.34 3.74
N GLU A 66 25.01 5.35 3.13
CA GLU A 66 24.31 6.46 2.45
C GLU A 66 23.32 5.97 1.36
N ASN A 67 23.51 4.72 0.91
CA ASN A 67 22.72 4.01 -0.08
C ASN A 67 21.40 3.39 0.46
N SER A 68 21.19 3.36 1.78
CA SER A 68 19.96 2.86 2.40
C SER A 68 18.74 3.73 2.06
N ALA A 69 18.98 5.04 1.88
CA ALA A 69 17.95 6.01 1.54
C ALA A 69 17.32 5.75 0.17
N ALA A 70 18.16 5.53 -0.84
CA ALA A 70 17.73 5.24 -2.19
C ALA A 70 17.01 3.88 -2.28
N ARG A 71 17.50 2.88 -1.53
CA ARG A 71 16.84 1.57 -1.43
C ARG A 71 15.46 1.64 -0.79
N LEU A 72 15.29 2.42 0.27
CA LEU A 72 13.99 2.56 0.93
C LEU A 72 12.98 3.27 0.02
N LEU A 73 13.38 4.34 -0.67
CA LEU A 73 12.52 5.00 -1.66
C LEU A 73 12.11 4.05 -2.79
N GLN A 74 13.03 3.17 -3.22
CA GLN A 74 12.74 2.18 -4.26
C GLN A 74 11.82 1.07 -3.76
N LEU A 75 11.97 0.62 -2.51
CA LEU A 75 11.06 -0.31 -1.86
C LEU A 75 9.64 0.27 -1.72
N GLU A 76 9.53 1.54 -1.32
CA GLU A 76 8.25 2.23 -1.17
C GLU A 76 7.51 2.34 -2.51
N LYS A 77 8.22 2.69 -3.60
CA LYS A 77 7.65 2.67 -4.95
C LYS A 77 7.18 1.27 -5.38
N LEU A 78 7.94 0.23 -5.03
CA LEU A 78 7.56 -1.14 -5.33
C LEU A 78 6.30 -1.55 -4.54
N LEU A 79 6.14 -1.11 -3.30
CA LEU A 79 4.94 -1.40 -2.50
C LEU A 79 3.70 -0.74 -3.11
N VAL A 80 3.77 0.54 -3.48
CA VAL A 80 2.66 1.24 -4.15
C VAL A 80 2.24 0.51 -5.43
N HIS A 81 3.19 0.14 -6.28
CA HIS A 81 2.89 -0.63 -7.49
C HIS A 81 2.28 -2.01 -7.17
N ARG A 82 2.69 -2.66 -6.08
CA ARG A 82 2.12 -3.95 -5.66
C ARG A 82 0.68 -3.81 -5.20
N ASP A 83 0.35 -2.74 -4.47
CA ASP A 83 -1.01 -2.49 -4.00
C ASP A 83 -1.99 -2.19 -5.16
N GLU A 84 -1.52 -1.46 -6.18
CA GLU A 84 -2.26 -1.24 -7.42
C GLU A 84 -2.57 -2.56 -8.15
N GLU A 85 -1.58 -3.45 -8.25
CA GLU A 85 -1.74 -4.77 -8.88
C GLU A 85 -2.68 -5.68 -8.07
N ILE A 86 -2.61 -5.67 -6.74
CA ILE A 86 -3.55 -6.41 -5.88
C ILE A 86 -4.98 -5.94 -6.13
N THR A 87 -5.21 -4.63 -6.11
CA THR A 87 -6.54 -4.05 -6.34
C THR A 87 -7.11 -4.45 -7.71
N ARG A 88 -6.25 -4.45 -8.74
CA ARG A 88 -6.63 -4.89 -10.08
C ARG A 88 -7.00 -6.39 -10.09
N LEU A 89 -6.16 -7.24 -9.52
CA LEU A 89 -6.38 -8.68 -9.48
C LEU A 89 -7.62 -9.06 -8.68
N GLU A 90 -7.92 -8.37 -7.58
CA GLU A 90 -9.14 -8.54 -6.81
C GLU A 90 -10.38 -8.23 -7.67
N GLY A 91 -10.34 -7.15 -8.46
CA GLY A 91 -11.41 -6.81 -9.39
C GLY A 91 -11.61 -7.86 -10.50
N GLU A 92 -10.53 -8.47 -10.99
CA GLU A 92 -10.61 -9.58 -11.96
C GLU A 92 -11.19 -10.85 -11.32
N LEU A 93 -10.79 -11.16 -10.07
CA LEU A 93 -11.30 -12.28 -9.30
C LEU A 93 -12.81 -12.17 -9.06
N ASP A 94 -13.30 -10.98 -8.72
CA ASP A 94 -14.73 -10.74 -8.48
C ASP A 94 -15.57 -10.90 -9.75
N LYS A 95 -15.06 -10.44 -10.90
CA LYS A 95 -15.70 -10.69 -12.21
C LYS A 95 -15.75 -12.19 -12.50
N ALA A 96 -14.65 -12.90 -12.30
CA ALA A 96 -14.60 -14.35 -12.51
C ALA A 96 -15.56 -15.12 -11.59
N ARG A 97 -15.72 -14.67 -10.33
CA ARG A 97 -16.70 -15.22 -9.39
C ARG A 97 -18.14 -14.98 -9.83
N GLN A 98 -18.47 -13.77 -10.31
CA GLN A 98 -19.81 -13.47 -10.83
C GLN A 98 -20.16 -14.34 -12.04
N VAL A 99 -19.24 -14.51 -12.98
CA VAL A 99 -19.45 -15.40 -14.14
C VAL A 99 -19.70 -16.84 -13.68
N ASN A 100 -18.89 -17.36 -12.75
CA ASN A 100 -19.10 -18.70 -12.21
C ASN A 100 -20.44 -18.86 -11.47
N ASP A 101 -20.88 -17.87 -10.71
CA ASP A 101 -22.18 -17.90 -10.04
C ASP A 101 -23.35 -17.93 -11.04
N VAL A 102 -23.27 -17.12 -12.11
CA VAL A 102 -24.25 -17.14 -13.20
C VAL A 102 -24.27 -18.49 -13.90
N LEU A 103 -23.09 -19.04 -14.23
CA LEU A 103 -22.99 -20.36 -14.85
C LEU A 103 -23.54 -21.46 -13.92
N GLY A 104 -23.23 -21.42 -12.63
CA GLY A 104 -23.78 -22.36 -11.64
C GLY A 104 -25.30 -22.25 -11.50
N LYS A 105 -25.87 -21.05 -11.59
CA LYS A 105 -27.33 -20.83 -11.63
C LYS A 105 -27.94 -21.39 -12.92
N ALA A 106 -27.29 -21.21 -14.06
CA ALA A 106 -27.75 -21.75 -15.34
C ALA A 106 -27.73 -23.28 -15.36
N ILE A 107 -26.67 -23.91 -14.83
CA ILE A 107 -26.58 -25.37 -14.69
C ILE A 107 -27.73 -25.90 -13.84
N ARG A 108 -27.96 -25.31 -12.65
CA ARG A 108 -29.09 -25.71 -11.79
C ARG A 108 -30.45 -25.54 -12.45
N LEU A 109 -30.61 -24.53 -13.30
CA LEU A 109 -31.84 -24.33 -14.07
C LEU A 109 -32.01 -25.44 -15.12
N VAL A 110 -30.94 -25.77 -15.85
CA VAL A 110 -30.94 -26.85 -16.86
C VAL A 110 -31.20 -28.21 -16.21
N GLU A 111 -30.60 -28.51 -15.06
CA GLU A 111 -30.86 -29.72 -14.28
C GLU A 111 -32.35 -29.81 -13.91
N ARG A 112 -32.92 -28.74 -13.35
CA ARG A 112 -34.35 -28.70 -12.97
C ARG A 112 -35.30 -28.88 -14.16
N LEU A 113 -34.93 -28.38 -15.33
CA LEU A 113 -35.72 -28.56 -16.56
C LEU A 113 -35.54 -29.95 -17.19
N SER A 114 -34.49 -30.67 -16.81
CA SER A 114 -34.18 -32.01 -17.33
C SER A 114 -34.72 -33.13 -16.45
N ASP A 115 -35.23 -32.84 -15.24
CA ASP A 115 -36.00 -33.79 -14.42
C ASP A 115 -37.44 -33.89 -14.96
N PRO A 116 -37.85 -35.02 -15.55
CA PRO A 116 -39.24 -35.25 -15.90
C PRO A 116 -40.03 -35.64 -14.63
N ASP A 117 -41.22 -35.06 -14.47
CA ASP A 117 -42.20 -35.44 -13.43
C ASP A 117 -42.38 -36.96 -13.38
N GLU A 118 -42.06 -37.60 -12.25
CA GLU A 118 -42.64 -38.91 -11.88
C GLU A 118 -44.07 -38.66 -11.40
N PRO A 119 -45.13 -39.11 -12.11
CA PRO A 119 -46.48 -38.99 -11.61
C PRO A 119 -46.70 -40.06 -10.55
N THR A 120 -46.65 -39.66 -9.28
CA THR A 120 -47.35 -40.38 -8.22
C THR A 120 -48.85 -40.14 -8.40
N HIS A 121 -49.55 -41.08 -9.04
CA HIS A 121 -50.98 -41.23 -8.79
C HIS A 121 -51.31 -42.65 -8.35
N ASN A 122 -51.87 -42.68 -7.15
CA ASN A 122 -52.27 -43.80 -6.35
C ASN A 122 -53.58 -44.42 -6.84
N GLU A 123 -53.74 -45.72 -6.55
CA GLU A 123 -54.99 -46.46 -6.34
C GLU A 123 -56.08 -46.49 -7.43
N LYS A 124 -56.34 -47.71 -7.94
CA LYS A 124 -57.70 -48.27 -7.90
C LYS A 124 -57.67 -49.68 -7.31
N SER A 125 -58.17 -49.76 -6.07
CA SER A 125 -58.71 -50.94 -5.42
C SER A 125 -59.85 -51.59 -6.21
N SER A 126 -60.06 -52.86 -5.87
CA SER A 126 -61.13 -53.82 -6.17
C SER A 126 -62.55 -53.28 -6.34
#